data_AF-F0Q8A8-F1
#
_entry.id   AF-F0Q8A8-F1
#
_cell.length_a   1.000
_cell.length_b   1.000
_cell.length_c   1.000
_cell.angle_alpha   90.00
_cell.angle_beta   90.00
_cell.angle_gamma   90.00
#
_symmetry.space_group_name_H-M   'P 1'
#
loop_
_entity.id
_entity.type
_entity.pdbx_description
1 polymer ?
#
loop_
_entity_poly.entity_id
_entity_poly.type
_entity_poly.pdbx_seq_one_letter_code
_entity_poly.pdbx_strand_id
1 'polypeptide(L)'
;MQTTRLPKKLLSITLAALAVFAVAPASQAQAGVLGQVSFMFTFRTNHQPSDQEVFNATWNTAWAACRQQSSRTRSLSLVGTPGAWLANKQGLTTQVVWNCHDNP
;
A
#
# COMPACT_ATOMS: atom_id res chain seq x y z
N MET A 1 -63.30 -27.59 28.07
CA MET A 1 -63.95 -26.29 28.35
C MET A 1 -63.21 -25.18 27.63
N GLN A 2 -63.98 -24.38 26.89
CA GLN A 2 -63.79 -22.97 26.49
C GLN A 2 -62.47 -22.45 25.90
N THR A 3 -62.56 -22.19 24.60
CA THR A 3 -61.94 -21.11 23.85
C THR A 3 -62.35 -19.71 24.34
N THR A 4 -61.40 -18.76 24.37
CA THR A 4 -61.55 -17.36 23.88
C THR A 4 -60.21 -16.60 24.00
N ARG A 5 -59.57 -16.26 22.87
CA ARG A 5 -59.55 -14.98 22.11
C ARG A 5 -58.53 -13.91 22.59
N LEU A 6 -57.61 -13.61 21.66
CA LEU A 6 -56.77 -12.39 21.46
C LEU A 6 -57.53 -11.06 21.66
N PRO A 7 -56.91 -9.84 21.77
CA PRO A 7 -55.69 -9.40 21.04
C PRO A 7 -54.77 -8.31 21.69
N LYS A 8 -53.69 -7.96 20.95
CA LYS A 8 -53.28 -6.58 20.56
C LYS A 8 -51.96 -6.01 21.15
N LYS A 9 -50.96 -5.97 20.26
CA LYS A 9 -49.94 -4.92 19.98
C LYS A 9 -48.97 -4.50 21.10
N LEU A 10 -47.68 -4.65 20.82
CA LEU A 10 -46.68 -3.56 20.66
C LEU A 10 -45.32 -4.25 20.39
N LEU A 11 -44.85 -4.22 19.13
CA LEU A 11 -43.76 -3.35 18.70
C LEU A 11 -42.46 -3.57 19.48
N SER A 12 -41.50 -4.26 18.86
CA SER A 12 -40.15 -3.72 18.73
C SER A 12 -39.37 -4.50 17.68
N ILE A 13 -38.79 -3.71 16.78
CA ILE A 13 -38.03 -4.09 15.60
C ILE A 13 -36.71 -4.69 16.07
N THR A 14 -36.49 -5.98 15.83
CA THR A 14 -35.17 -6.57 16.04
C THR A 14 -34.28 -6.16 14.88
N LEU A 15 -33.42 -5.17 15.11
CA LEU A 15 -32.32 -4.80 14.21
C LEU A 15 -31.54 -6.06 13.82
N ALA A 16 -31.65 -6.49 12.57
CA ALA A 16 -30.67 -7.41 12.00
C ALA A 16 -29.36 -6.62 11.86
N ALA A 17 -28.41 -6.90 12.75
CA ALA A 17 -27.07 -6.35 12.70
C ALA A 17 -26.45 -6.65 11.32
N LEU A 18 -26.10 -5.60 10.57
CA LEU A 18 -25.21 -5.76 9.42
C LEU A 18 -23.90 -6.36 9.94
N ALA A 19 -23.63 -7.61 9.56
CA ALA A 19 -22.30 -8.18 9.67
C ALA A 19 -21.40 -7.38 8.72
N VAL A 20 -20.75 -6.35 9.26
CA VAL A 20 -19.64 -5.68 8.58
C VAL A 20 -18.54 -6.73 8.55
N PHE A 21 -18.32 -7.35 7.39
CA PHE A 21 -17.12 -8.12 7.15
C PHE A 21 -15.96 -7.16 7.39
N ALA A 22 -15.33 -7.25 8.55
CA ALA A 22 -14.02 -6.70 8.77
C ALA A 22 -13.13 -7.43 7.77
N VAL A 23 -12.87 -6.80 6.62
CA VAL A 23 -11.77 -7.18 5.76
C VAL A 23 -10.55 -6.89 6.61
N ALA A 24 -10.11 -7.88 7.39
CA ALA A 24 -8.76 -7.86 7.91
C ALA A 24 -7.89 -7.62 6.68
N PRO A 25 -7.03 -6.58 6.65
CA PRO A 25 -6.03 -6.50 5.61
C PRO A 25 -5.21 -7.77 5.78
N ALA A 26 -5.49 -8.78 4.95
CA ALA A 26 -4.62 -9.91 4.79
C ALA A 26 -3.24 -9.29 4.59
N SER A 27 -2.29 -9.67 5.42
CA SER A 27 -0.91 -9.19 5.32
C SER A 27 -0.35 -9.66 3.97
N GLN A 28 -0.65 -8.92 2.90
CA GLN A 28 -0.12 -9.06 1.56
C GLN A 28 1.28 -8.47 1.59
N ALA A 29 2.24 -9.14 2.21
CA ALA A 29 3.62 -8.65 2.23
C ALA A 29 4.63 -9.66 1.69
N GLN A 30 4.23 -10.89 1.38
CA GLN A 30 5.17 -11.91 0.86
C GLN A 30 4.64 -12.72 -0.33
N ALA A 31 3.33 -12.75 -0.58
CA ALA A 31 2.79 -13.38 -1.78
C ALA A 31 2.92 -12.40 -2.96
N GLY A 32 3.85 -12.68 -3.87
CA GLY A 32 4.00 -11.95 -5.14
C GLY A 32 5.25 -11.09 -5.27
N VAL A 33 6.12 -11.01 -4.24
CA VAL A 33 7.40 -10.29 -4.35
C VAL A 33 8.37 -11.07 -5.24
N LEU A 34 8.70 -10.51 -6.40
CA LEU A 34 9.66 -11.07 -7.35
C LEU A 34 11.11 -10.74 -7.00
N GLY A 35 11.32 -9.64 -6.29
CA GLY A 35 12.63 -9.14 -5.92
C GLY A 35 12.59 -7.68 -5.49
N GLN A 36 13.78 -7.13 -5.30
CA GLN A 36 13.97 -5.76 -4.83
C GLN A 36 15.02 -5.08 -5.71
N VAL A 37 14.77 -3.83 -6.07
CA VAL A 37 15.75 -2.96 -6.73
C VAL A 37 16.13 -1.82 -5.79
N SER A 38 17.40 -1.44 -5.82
CA SER A 38 17.91 -0.30 -5.06
C SER A 38 18.84 0.53 -5.93
N PHE A 39 18.73 1.85 -5.85
CA PHE A 39 19.57 2.77 -6.59
C PHE A 39 19.76 4.09 -5.84
N MET A 40 20.82 4.82 -6.17
CA MET A 40 21.01 6.20 -5.68
C MET A 40 20.15 7.14 -6.51
N PHE A 41 19.48 8.09 -5.85
CA PHE A 41 18.74 9.16 -6.52
C PHE A 41 19.05 10.51 -5.88
N THR A 42 19.21 11.55 -6.68
CA THR A 42 19.46 12.92 -6.21
C THR A 42 18.24 13.79 -6.45
N PHE A 43 17.62 14.24 -5.37
CA PHE A 43 16.49 15.13 -5.37
C PHE A 43 16.98 16.58 -5.38
N ARG A 44 16.61 17.34 -6.41
CA ARG A 44 16.99 18.76 -6.57
C ARG A 44 16.11 19.65 -5.71
N THR A 45 16.22 19.49 -4.40
CA THR A 45 15.44 20.20 -3.39
C THR A 45 16.32 20.59 -2.20
N ASN A 46 15.86 21.57 -1.43
CA ASN A 46 16.48 22.04 -0.18
C ASN A 46 15.80 21.47 1.07
N HIS A 47 14.72 20.70 0.94
CA HIS A 47 14.07 19.96 2.02
C HIS A 47 14.15 18.46 1.80
N GLN A 48 14.14 17.66 2.86
CA GLN A 48 14.04 16.20 2.71
C GLN A 48 12.68 15.85 2.08
N PRO A 49 12.66 15.18 0.91
CA PRO A 49 11.42 14.77 0.25
C PRO A 49 10.54 13.89 1.16
N SER A 50 9.23 14.10 1.09
CA SER A 50 8.22 13.18 1.61
C SER A 50 8.21 11.86 0.82
N ASP A 51 7.64 10.81 1.39
CA ASP A 51 7.52 9.51 0.73
C ASP A 51 6.77 9.59 -0.61
N GLN A 52 5.77 10.48 -0.71
CA GLN A 52 5.04 10.71 -1.95
C GLN A 52 5.91 11.38 -3.03
N GLU A 53 6.76 12.34 -2.64
CA GLU A 53 7.73 12.95 -3.56
C GLU A 53 8.78 11.93 -4.02
N VAL A 54 9.26 11.07 -3.11
CA VAL A 54 10.16 9.95 -3.44
C VAL A 54 9.50 8.99 -4.42
N PHE A 55 8.25 8.59 -4.13
CA PHE A 55 7.47 7.70 -4.98
C PHE A 55 7.38 8.27 -6.40
N ASN A 56 6.85 9.50 -6.54
CA ASN A 56 6.61 10.13 -7.83
C ASN A 56 7.90 10.32 -8.64
N ALA A 57 8.98 10.75 -7.99
CA ALA A 57 10.25 11.02 -8.68
C ALA A 57 10.96 9.76 -9.16
N THR A 58 10.76 8.63 -8.47
CA THR A 58 11.56 7.41 -8.69
C THR A 58 10.80 6.25 -9.31
N TRP A 59 9.47 6.36 -9.42
CA TRP A 59 8.59 5.29 -9.92
C TRP A 59 9.00 4.78 -11.31
N ASN A 60 9.23 5.68 -12.28
CA ASN A 60 9.60 5.27 -13.65
C ASN A 60 10.93 4.50 -13.69
N THR A 61 11.92 4.93 -12.90
CA THR A 61 13.22 4.26 -12.78
C THR A 61 13.06 2.89 -12.12
N ALA A 62 12.30 2.81 -11.04
CA ALA A 62 12.00 1.55 -10.37
C ALA A 62 11.25 0.58 -11.28
N TRP A 63 10.25 1.05 -12.04
CA TRP A 63 9.51 0.26 -13.01
C TRP A 63 10.41 -0.33 -14.08
N ALA A 64 11.25 0.50 -14.70
CA ALA A 64 12.20 0.04 -15.71
C ALA A 64 13.16 -1.01 -15.14
N ALA A 65 13.75 -0.76 -13.96
CA ALA A 65 14.67 -1.69 -13.32
C ALA A 65 14.00 -3.03 -12.95
N CYS A 66 12.82 -2.98 -12.34
CA CYS A 66 12.06 -4.18 -11.99
C CYS A 66 11.61 -4.98 -13.23
N ARG A 67 11.26 -4.31 -14.34
CA ARG A 67 10.91 -4.97 -15.61
C ARG A 67 12.12 -5.57 -16.33
N GLN A 68 13.31 -4.97 -16.17
CA GLN A 68 14.56 -5.55 -16.63
C GLN A 68 14.94 -6.80 -15.82
N GLN A 69 14.77 -6.76 -14.50
CA GLN A 69 15.01 -7.92 -13.63
C GLN A 69 14.00 -9.05 -13.86
N SER A 70 12.73 -8.70 -14.06
CA SER A 70 11.69 -9.68 -14.37
C SER A 70 10.61 -9.12 -15.30
N SER A 71 10.41 -9.80 -16.43
CA SER A 71 9.29 -9.55 -17.35
C SER A 71 7.92 -9.89 -16.74
N ARG A 72 7.88 -10.48 -15.53
CA ARG A 72 6.65 -10.77 -14.79
C ARG A 72 6.20 -9.61 -13.89
N THR A 73 7.01 -8.57 -13.68
CA THR A 73 6.62 -7.45 -12.81
C THR A 73 5.34 -6.77 -13.32
N ARG A 74 4.35 -6.62 -12.42
CA ARG A 74 3.02 -6.02 -12.61
C ARG A 74 2.76 -4.80 -11.75
N SER A 75 3.28 -4.75 -10.52
CA SER A 75 3.20 -3.59 -9.64
C SER A 75 4.50 -3.38 -8.87
N LEU A 76 4.58 -2.25 -8.18
CA LEU A 76 5.73 -1.86 -7.36
C LEU A 76 5.24 -1.32 -6.02
N SER A 77 6.03 -1.53 -4.96
CA SER A 77 5.85 -0.82 -3.70
C SER A 77 7.16 -0.15 -3.28
N LEU A 78 7.09 1.14 -2.94
CA LEU A 78 8.21 1.84 -2.34
C LEU A 78 8.48 1.25 -0.95
N VAL A 79 9.69 0.76 -0.73
CA VAL A 79 10.14 0.32 0.60
C VAL A 79 10.58 1.52 1.40
N GLY A 80 11.25 2.48 0.75
CA GLY A 80 11.64 3.75 1.33
C GLY A 80 13.08 4.12 1.00
N THR A 81 13.67 4.92 1.90
CA THR A 81 15.03 5.43 1.78
C THR A 81 15.87 5.00 2.99
N PRO A 82 16.36 3.75 3.04
CA PRO A 82 16.99 3.20 4.25
C PRO A 82 18.37 3.80 4.58
N GLY A 83 18.94 4.60 3.66
CA GLY A 83 20.23 5.26 3.84
C GLY A 83 20.12 6.69 4.36
N ALA A 84 21.27 7.27 4.70
CA ALA A 84 21.36 8.68 5.05
C ALA A 84 21.12 9.58 3.82
N TRP A 85 20.52 10.74 4.06
CA TRP A 85 20.42 11.81 3.08
C TRP A 85 21.73 12.59 3.03
N LEU A 86 22.42 12.51 1.90
CA LEU A 86 23.68 13.19 1.65
C LEU A 86 23.42 14.48 0.86
N ALA A 87 23.68 15.62 1.49
CA ALA A 87 23.57 16.91 0.82
C ALA A 87 24.80 17.20 -0.05
N ASN A 88 24.58 17.67 -1.26
CA ASN A 88 25.60 18.18 -2.17
C ASN A 88 25.09 19.41 -2.93
N LYS A 89 25.93 19.98 -3.82
CA LYS A 89 25.57 21.18 -4.60
C LYS A 89 24.39 20.96 -5.55
N GLN A 90 24.05 19.71 -5.86
CA GLN A 90 22.98 19.31 -6.77
C GLN A 90 21.68 19.00 -6.03
N GLY A 91 21.70 18.86 -4.69
CA GLY A 91 20.53 18.59 -3.86
C GLY A 91 20.80 17.53 -2.80
N LEU A 92 19.79 16.72 -2.50
CA LEU A 92 19.84 15.65 -1.51
C LEU A 92 19.87 14.29 -2.19
N THR A 93 20.91 13.50 -1.93
CA THR A 93 21.09 12.15 -2.51
C THR A 93 20.83 11.08 -1.46
N THR A 94 20.10 10.03 -1.80
CA THR A 94 19.89 8.86 -0.91
C THR A 94 19.73 7.57 -1.71
N GLN A 95 19.81 6.43 -1.02
CA GLN A 95 19.36 5.14 -1.54
C GLN A 95 17.84 5.11 -1.57
N VAL A 96 17.27 4.70 -2.70
CA VAL A 96 15.84 4.44 -2.84
C VAL A 96 15.64 2.98 -3.13
N VAL A 97 14.70 2.36 -2.44
CA VAL A 97 14.44 0.92 -2.50
C VAL A 97 13.00 0.64 -2.86
N TRP A 98 12.81 -0.28 -3.81
CA TRP A 98 11.50 -0.71 -4.30
C TRP A 98 11.40 -2.23 -4.35
N ASN A 99 10.24 -2.76 -4.00
CA ASN A 99 9.89 -4.14 -4.29
C ASN A 99 9.20 -4.23 -5.65
N CYS A 100 9.55 -5.28 -6.39
CA CYS A 100 8.91 -5.66 -7.64
C CYS A 100 7.90 -6.77 -7.35
N HIS A 101 6.65 -6.62 -7.80
CA HIS A 101 5.62 -7.64 -7.57
C HIS A 101 5.06 -8.21 -8.87
N ASP A 102 4.60 -9.46 -8.86
CA ASP A 102 3.91 -10.10 -9.98
C ASP A 102 2.39 -9.92 -9.98
N ASN A 103 1.85 -9.24 -8.97
CA ASN A 103 0.44 -8.92 -8.82
C ASN A 103 0.19 -7.40 -9.01
N PRO A 104 -1.03 -6.98 -9.40
CA PRO A 104 -1.42 -5.58 -9.49
C PRO A 104 -1.54 -4.90 -8.13
#